data_AF-A0A3P6BSR5-F1
#
_entry.id   AF-A0A3P6BSR5-F1
#
_cell.length_a   1.000
_cell.length_b   1.000
_cell.length_c   1.000
_cell.angle_alpha   90.00
_cell.angle_beta   90.00
_cell.angle_gamma   90.00
#
_symmetry.space_group_name_H-M   'P 1'
#
loop_
_entity.id
_entity.type
_entity.pdbx_description
1 polymer ?
#
loop_
_entity_poly.entity_id
_entity_poly.type
_entity_poly.pdbx_seq_one_letter_code
_entity_poly.pdbx_strand_id
1 'polypeptide(L)'
;MAQWGVVQSCLFCGELSESRDHLFFACPYTFTVWLAVVGDLLVVDADPDWETTLGQLVELRYEKLDYILLRLVFQTAIYYIWKERNDMRHMGKPKTVD
;
A
#
# COMPACT_ATOMS: atom_id res chain seq x y z
N MET A 1 -10.27 -4.17 8.54
CA MET A 1 -9.72 -5.50 8.89
C MET A 1 -9.76 -5.82 10.40
N ALA A 2 -10.27 -4.93 11.27
CA ALA A 2 -10.50 -5.19 12.70
C ALA A 2 -11.87 -5.84 13.03
N GLN A 3 -12.57 -6.40 12.04
CA GLN A 3 -13.99 -6.77 12.19
C GLN A 3 -14.24 -8.00 13.09
N TRP A 4 -13.18 -8.67 13.56
CA TRP A 4 -13.26 -9.86 14.40
C TRP A 4 -12.79 -9.64 15.85
N GLY A 5 -12.62 -8.38 16.29
CA GLY A 5 -12.24 -8.05 17.68
C GLY A 5 -10.81 -8.43 18.08
N VAL A 6 -9.98 -8.88 17.14
CA VAL A 6 -8.56 -9.16 17.35
C VAL A 6 -7.77 -7.94 16.89
N VAL A 7 -7.05 -7.31 17.82
CA VAL A 7 -6.01 -6.33 17.48
C VAL A 7 -4.87 -7.09 16.80
N GLN A 8 -4.55 -6.70 15.58
CA GLN A 8 -3.52 -7.34 14.77
C GLN A 8 -2.38 -6.37 14.61
N SER A 9 -1.16 -6.75 14.98
CA SER A 9 0.01 -5.96 14.69
C SER A 9 0.35 -5.98 13.20
N CYS A 10 0.96 -4.90 12.72
CA CYS A 10 1.49 -4.82 11.37
C CYS A 10 2.75 -5.67 11.29
N LEU A 11 2.76 -6.69 10.42
CA LEU A 11 3.92 -7.57 10.28
C LEU A 11 5.11 -6.92 9.59
N PHE A 12 4.92 -5.77 8.94
CA PHE A 12 5.99 -5.08 8.23
C PHE A 12 6.78 -4.11 9.12
N CYS A 13 6.10 -3.35 9.99
CA CYS A 13 6.75 -2.33 10.83
C CYS A 13 6.60 -2.57 12.34
N GLY A 14 5.80 -3.55 12.76
CA GLY A 14 5.59 -3.88 14.17
C GLY A 14 4.56 -3.01 14.91
N GLU A 15 3.90 -2.06 14.23
CA GLU A 15 2.83 -1.24 14.82
C GLU A 15 1.72 -2.12 15.43
N LEU A 16 1.18 -1.74 16.58
CA LEU A 16 0.27 -2.59 17.35
C LEU A 16 -1.11 -2.74 16.69
N SER A 17 -1.52 -1.74 15.92
CA SER A 17 -2.85 -1.65 15.31
C SER A 17 -2.74 -1.54 13.79
N GLU A 18 -2.77 -2.67 13.10
CA GLU A 18 -2.88 -2.72 11.64
C GLU A 18 -4.32 -2.39 11.19
N SER A 19 -4.48 -1.24 10.54
CA SER A 19 -5.70 -0.86 9.81
C SER A 19 -5.50 -1.01 8.29
N ARG A 20 -6.55 -0.78 7.49
CA ARG A 20 -6.42 -0.71 6.02
C ARG A 20 -5.41 0.36 5.62
N ASP A 21 -5.60 1.56 6.15
CA ASP A 21 -4.83 2.75 5.78
C ASP A 21 -3.38 2.56 6.20
N HIS A 22 -3.16 2.01 7.40
CA HIS A 22 -1.83 1.62 7.86
C HIS A 22 -1.21 0.56 6.96
N LEU A 23 -1.91 -0.53 6.65
CA LEU A 23 -1.34 -1.62 5.84
C LEU A 23 -0.89 -1.15 4.45
N PHE A 24 -1.59 -0.21 3.82
CA PHE A 24 -1.27 0.18 2.44
C PHE A 24 -0.39 1.43 2.35
N PHE A 25 -0.71 2.51 3.07
CA PHE A 25 -0.03 3.81 2.87
C PHE A 25 0.56 4.43 4.14
N ALA A 26 0.04 4.13 5.34
CA ALA A 26 0.57 4.72 6.58
C ALA A 26 1.69 3.90 7.24
N CYS A 27 1.90 2.64 6.85
CA CYS A 27 3.04 1.85 7.30
C CYS A 27 4.30 2.31 6.56
N PRO A 28 5.39 2.68 7.27
CA PRO A 28 6.61 3.17 6.63
C PRO A 28 7.19 2.21 5.60
N TYR A 29 7.10 0.89 5.84
CA TYR A 29 7.60 -0.12 4.92
C TYR A 29 6.76 -0.20 3.63
N THR A 30 5.44 -0.21 3.73
CA THR A 30 4.60 -0.29 2.54
C THR A 30 4.54 1.03 1.81
N PHE A 31 4.72 2.15 2.52
CA PHE A 31 4.85 3.47 1.92
C PHE A 31 6.13 3.61 1.10
N THR A 32 7.28 3.08 1.56
CA THR A 32 8.50 3.06 0.73
C THR A 32 8.32 2.19 -0.51
N VAL A 33 7.65 1.04 -0.40
CA VAL A 33 7.27 0.22 -1.57
C VAL A 33 6.37 1.02 -2.53
N TRP A 34 5.36 1.72 -2.00
CA TRP A 34 4.49 2.56 -2.82
C TRP A 34 5.27 3.63 -3.57
N LEU A 35 6.12 4.41 -2.89
CA LEU A 35 6.98 5.42 -3.50
C LEU A 35 7.89 4.84 -4.60
N ALA A 36 8.46 3.66 -4.36
CA ALA A 36 9.34 3.00 -5.32
C ALA A 36 8.61 2.52 -6.58
N VAL A 37 7.37 2.03 -6.45
CA VAL A 37 6.61 1.49 -7.59
C VAL A 37 5.86 2.58 -8.35
N VAL A 38 5.36 3.61 -7.66
CA VAL A 38 4.66 4.73 -8.30
C VAL A 38 5.64 5.63 -9.06
N GLY A 39 6.86 5.81 -8.55
CA GLY A 39 7.90 6.60 -9.19
C GLY A 39 7.42 7.98 -9.61
N ASP A 40 7.78 8.39 -10.83
CA ASP A 40 7.45 9.72 -11.38
C ASP A 40 6.01 9.79 -11.98
N LEU A 41 5.19 8.75 -11.82
CA LEU A 41 3.81 8.77 -12.35
C LEU A 41 2.91 9.74 -11.57
N LEU A 42 3.21 9.99 -10.29
CA LEU A 42 2.50 10.97 -9.49
C LEU A 42 3.06 12.37 -9.77
N VAL A 43 2.18 13.29 -10.15
CA VAL A 43 2.53 14.69 -10.43
C VAL A 43 2.62 15.52 -9.12
N VAL A 44 2.21 14.96 -7.98
CA VAL A 44 2.27 15.55 -6.64
C VAL A 44 2.96 14.57 -5.71
N ASP A 45 3.48 15.07 -4.59
CA ASP A 45 4.02 14.22 -3.54
C ASP A 45 2.96 13.21 -3.06
N ALA A 46 3.37 11.96 -2.95
CA ALA A 46 2.51 10.91 -2.42
C ALA A 46 2.22 11.18 -0.94
N ASP A 47 0.99 10.91 -0.52
CA ASP A 47 0.53 11.12 0.85
C ASP A 47 0.28 9.77 1.54
N PRO A 48 0.71 9.56 2.80
CA PRO A 48 0.39 8.33 3.53
C PRO A 48 -1.10 8.20 3.90
N ASP A 49 -1.89 9.28 3.77
CA ASP A 49 -3.34 9.25 3.95
C ASP A 49 -4.04 8.57 2.77
N TRP A 50 -4.97 7.68 3.13
CA TRP A 50 -5.70 6.86 2.17
C TRP A 50 -6.63 7.69 1.28
N GLU A 51 -7.38 8.64 1.85
CA GLU A 51 -8.37 9.42 1.11
C GLU A 51 -7.67 10.45 0.20
N THR A 52 -6.59 11.07 0.67
CA THR A 52 -5.74 11.93 -0.17
C THR A 52 -5.15 11.13 -1.34
N THR A 53 -4.57 9.95 -1.08
CA THR A 53 -4.04 9.08 -2.15
C THR A 53 -5.12 8.72 -3.17
N LEU A 54 -6.32 8.33 -2.73
CA LEU A 54 -7.42 8.03 -3.64
C LEU A 54 -7.83 9.25 -4.47
N GLY A 55 -7.91 10.43 -3.85
CA GLY A 55 -8.18 11.70 -4.53
C GLY A 55 -7.16 11.95 -5.65
N GLN A 56 -5.87 11.81 -5.34
CA GLN A 56 -4.78 11.98 -6.29
C GLN A 56 -4.87 11.00 -7.48
N LEU A 57 -5.44 9.81 -7.32
CA LEU A 57 -5.55 8.80 -8.40
C LEU A 57 -6.75 9.01 -9.32
N VAL A 58 -7.75 9.77 -8.89
CA VAL A 58 -8.99 10.04 -9.66
C VAL A 58 -9.03 11.45 -10.26
N GLU A 59 -8.09 12.32 -9.90
CA GLU A 59 -7.98 13.68 -10.42
C GLU A 59 -7.76 13.70 -11.94
N LEU A 60 -8.49 14.59 -12.63
CA LEU A 60 -8.48 14.75 -14.10
C LEU A 60 -7.29 15.56 -14.61
N ARG A 61 -6.09 15.32 -14.07
CA ARG A 61 -4.87 16.06 -14.42
C ARG A 61 -3.80 15.22 -15.10
N TYR A 62 -4.02 13.92 -15.23
CA TYR A 62 -3.08 12.99 -15.86
C TYR A 62 -3.42 12.78 -17.32
N GLU A 63 -2.38 12.61 -18.14
CA GLU A 63 -2.53 12.09 -19.49
C GLU A 63 -3.13 10.69 -19.46
N LYS A 64 -3.82 10.30 -20.54
CA LYS A 64 -4.58 9.04 -20.60
C LYS A 64 -3.73 7.81 -20.24
N LEU A 65 -2.48 7.76 -20.68
CA LEU A 65 -1.57 6.65 -20.40
C LEU A 65 -1.20 6.61 -18.92
N ASP A 66 -0.76 7.73 -18.35
CA ASP A 66 -0.35 7.84 -16.95
C ASP A 66 -1.51 7.51 -16.01
N TYR A 67 -2.72 7.98 -16.34
CA TYR A 67 -3.93 7.64 -15.61
C TYR A 67 -4.20 6.12 -15.56
N ILE A 68 -4.00 5.42 -16.68
CA ILE A 68 -4.14 3.95 -16.74
C ILE A 68 -3.03 3.28 -15.93
N LEU A 69 -1.78 3.72 -16.10
CA LEU A 69 -0.61 3.17 -15.41
C LEU A 69 -0.71 3.34 -13.89
N LEU A 70 -1.09 4.53 -13.40
CA LEU A 70 -1.30 4.82 -11.99
C LEU A 70 -2.30 3.85 -11.36
N ARG A 71 -3.43 3.59 -12.04
CA ARG A 71 -4.46 2.65 -11.55
C ARG A 71 -3.95 1.22 -11.52
N LEU A 72 -3.21 0.80 -12.54
CA LEU A 72 -2.61 -0.54 -12.59
C LEU A 72 -1.56 -0.71 -11.48
N VAL A 73 -0.68 0.27 -11.31
CA VAL A 73 0.33 0.30 -10.25
C VAL A 73 -0.33 0.27 -8.88
N PHE A 74 -1.34 1.10 -8.63
CA PHE A 74 -2.11 1.11 -7.38
C PHE A 74 -2.75 -0.25 -7.06
N GLN A 75 -3.45 -0.84 -8.01
CA GLN A 75 -4.07 -2.16 -7.84
C GLN A 75 -3.03 -3.25 -7.59
N THR A 76 -1.90 -3.19 -8.31
CA THR A 76 -0.81 -4.15 -8.20
C THR A 76 -0.13 -4.03 -6.83
N ALA A 77 0.18 -2.82 -6.37
CA ALA A 77 0.76 -2.57 -5.07
C ALA A 77 -0.13 -3.11 -3.95
N ILE A 78 -1.43 -2.78 -3.95
CA ILE A 78 -2.41 -3.29 -2.99
C ILE A 78 -2.43 -4.83 -2.99
N TYR A 79 -2.49 -5.45 -4.16
CA TYR A 79 -2.55 -6.90 -4.28
C TYR A 79 -1.30 -7.58 -3.69
N TYR A 80 -0.11 -7.13 -4.07
CA TYR A 80 1.14 -7.75 -3.62
C TYR A 80 1.42 -7.49 -2.14
N ILE A 81 1.12 -6.29 -1.62
CA ILE A 81 1.23 -5.99 -0.18
C ILE A 81 0.30 -6.92 0.62
N TRP A 82 -0.97 -7.02 0.21
CA TRP A 82 -1.94 -7.89 0.88
C TRP A 82 -1.54 -9.36 0.81
N LYS A 83 -1.06 -9.81 -0.35
CA LYS A 83 -0.58 -11.18 -0.56
C LYS A 83 0.60 -11.49 0.36
N GLU A 84 1.63 -10.64 0.37
CA GLU A 84 2.82 -10.87 1.19
C GLU A 84 2.48 -10.87 2.69
N ARG A 85 1.64 -9.93 3.14
CA ARG A 85 1.15 -9.89 4.52
C ARG A 85 0.43 -11.18 4.91
N ASN A 86 -0.40 -11.73 4.02
CA ASN A 86 -1.11 -12.98 4.28
C ASN A 86 -0.19 -14.20 4.22
N ASP A 87 0.76 -14.24 3.29
CA ASP A 87 1.79 -15.27 3.23
C ASP A 87 2.59 -15.31 4.54
N MET A 88 3.05 -14.15 5.03
CA MET A 88 3.76 -14.05 6.31
C MET A 88 2.92 -14.55 7.49
N ARG A 89 1.62 -14.21 7.53
CA ARG A 89 0.72 -14.62 8.62
C ARG A 89 0.43 -16.11 8.66
N HIS A 90 0.20 -16.72 7.50
CA HIS A 90 -0.24 -18.11 7.43
C HIS A 90 0.92 -19.09 7.29
N MET A 91 2.06 -18.66 6.74
CA MET A 91 3.23 -19.52 6.49
C MET A 91 4.39 -19.27 7.46
N GLY A 92 4.33 -18.22 8.30
CA GLY A 92 5.27 -17.99 9.40
C GLY A 92 6.71 -17.70 8.99
N LYS A 93 6.96 -17.38 7.71
CA LYS A 93 8.29 -17.02 7.20
C LYS A 93 8.21 -15.70 6.43
N PRO A 94 8.96 -14.66 6.83
CA PRO A 94 9.26 -13.56 5.92
C PRO A 94 10.00 -14.15 4.71
N LYS A 95 9.59 -13.80 3.49
CA LYS A 95 10.45 -14.06 2.33
C LYS A 95 11.68 -13.17 2.52
N THR A 96 12.83 -13.78 2.80
CA THR A 96 14.10 -13.08 2.78
C THR A 96 14.34 -12.62 1.34
N VAL A 97 14.67 -11.35 1.19
CA VAL A 97 15.16 -10.83 -0.08
C VAL A 97 16.57 -11.40 -0.25
N ASP A 98 16.71 -12.40 -1.12
CA ASP A 98 18.02 -12.83 -1.64
C ASP A 98 18.54 -11.80 -2.67
#